data_AF-A0A8T6V4Z5-F1
#
_entry.id   AF-A0A8T6V4Z5-F1
#
_cell.length_a   1.000
_cell.length_b   1.000
_cell.length_c   1.000
_cell.angle_alpha   90.00
_cell.angle_beta   90.00
_cell.angle_gamma   90.00
#
_symmetry.space_group_name_H-M   'P 1'
#
loop_
_entity.id
_entity.type
_entity.pdbx_description
1 polymer ?
#
loop_
_entity_poly.entity_id
_entity_poly.type
_entity_poly.pdbx_seq_one_letter_code
_entity_poly.pdbx_strand_id
1 'polypeptide(L)' 'DENKVTLKRSNKSQIINSKTVLWAAGVRASRLGRVLHKRTGVEIDNIGRVMVKDDLTIKNHPEIFVIGDLANFSH' A
#
# COMPACT_ATOMS: atom_id res chain seq x y z
N ASP A 1 20.76 -10.56 17.15
CA ASP A 1 20.76 -9.78 18.39
C ASP A 1 19.41 -9.14 18.52
N GLU A 2 18.54 -9.77 19.30
CA GLU A 2 17.08 -9.61 19.28
C GLU A 2 16.58 -8.41 20.10
N ASN A 3 17.47 -7.74 20.85
CA ASN A 3 17.13 -6.65 21.76
C ASN A 3 17.48 -5.26 21.21
N LYS A 4 17.37 -5.05 19.90
CA LYS A 4 17.68 -3.75 19.29
C LYS A 4 16.94 -3.50 17.98
N VAL A 5 16.69 -2.22 17.71
CA VAL A 5 16.20 -1.72 16.43
C VAL A 5 17.28 -0.85 15.81
N THR A 6 17.55 -1.07 14.52
CA THR A 6 18.45 -0.21 13.74
C THR A 6 17.62 0.78 12.94
N LEU A 7 17.75 2.07 13.25
CA LEU A 7 17.12 3.16 12.51
C LEU A 7 18.11 3.70 11.48
N LYS A 8 17.73 3.69 10.21
CA LYS A 8 18.49 4.34 9.13
C LYS A 8 17.74 5.57 8.65
N ARG A 9 18.38 6.74 8.68
CA ARG A 9 17.84 7.99 8.16
C ARG A 9 18.90 8.70 7.34
N SER A 10 18.63 8.89 6.04
CA SER A 10 19.61 9.42 5.09
C SER A 10 20.92 8.60 5.17
N ASN A 11 22.06 9.21 5.47
CA ASN A 11 23.36 8.54 5.60
C ASN A 11 23.74 8.20 7.06
N LYS A 12 22.82 8.33 8.02
CA LYS A 12 23.08 8.02 9.43
C LYS A 12 22.37 6.73 9.84
N SER A 13 23.07 5.90 10.61
CA SER A 13 22.53 4.69 11.22
C SER A 13 22.64 4.83 12.74
N GLN A 14 21.54 4.55 13.44
CA GLN A 14 21.47 4.56 14.89
C GLN A 14 20.95 3.21 15.38
N ILE A 15 21.47 2.74 16.50
CA ILE A 15 20.97 1.56 17.20
C ILE A 15 20.21 2.04 18.44
N ILE A 16 19.01 1.51 18.63
CA ILE A 16 18.18 1.73 19.82
C ILE A 16 18.00 0.38 20.51
N ASN A 17 18.53 0.23 21.71
CA ASN A 17 18.33 -0.99 22.51
C ASN A 17 16.84 -1.09 22.89
N SER A 18 16.20 -2.22 22.58
CA SER A 18 14.76 -2.41 22.76
C SER A 18 14.46 -3.88 23.05
N LYS A 19 13.84 -4.17 24.20
CA LYS A 19 13.39 -5.54 24.53
C LYS A 19 12.10 -5.94 23.81
N THR A 20 11.25 -4.95 23.49
CA THR A 20 9.97 -5.15 22.81
C THR A 20 9.90 -4.19 21.64
N VAL A 21 9.50 -4.71 20.47
CA VAL A 21 9.36 -3.93 19.23
C VAL A 21 7.93 -4.07 18.72
N LEU A 22 7.22 -2.96 18.64
CA LEU A 22 5.89 -2.89 18.03
C LEU A 22 6.03 -2.25 16.65
N TRP A 23 5.69 -2.98 15.59
CA TRP A 23 5.80 -2.50 14.22
C TRP A 23 4.43 -2.22 13.62
N ALA A 24 4.10 -0.94 13.49
CA ALA A 24 2.85 -0.48 12.89
C ALA A 24 3.06 0.21 11.53
N ALA A 25 4.20 -0.05 10.86
CA ALA A 25 4.49 0.61 9.58
C ALA A 25 3.89 -0.17 8.40
N GLY A 26 3.31 0.59 7.46
CA GLY A 26 3.05 0.22 6.06
C GLY A 26 2.06 -0.93 5.84
N VAL A 27 0.90 -0.63 5.26
CA VAL A 27 0.01 -1.66 4.71
C VAL A 27 0.46 -2.00 3.29
N ARG A 28 0.53 -3.29 2.97
CA ARG A 28 0.78 -3.75 1.59
C ARG A 28 -0.56 -3.91 0.87
N ALA A 29 -0.69 -3.38 -0.34
CA ALA A 29 -1.92 -3.56 -1.10
C ALA A 29 -2.17 -5.05 -1.41
N SER A 30 -3.45 -5.42 -1.43
CA SER A 30 -3.90 -6.78 -1.76
C SER A 30 -3.44 -7.19 -3.16
N ARG A 31 -3.14 -8.49 -3.33
CA ARG A 31 -2.85 -9.09 -4.65
C ARG A 31 -3.98 -8.84 -5.66
N LEU A 32 -5.21 -8.62 -5.18
CA LEU A 32 -6.39 -8.37 -6.01
C LEU A 32 -6.22 -7.13 -6.91
N GLY A 33 -5.55 -6.07 -6.46
CA GLY A 33 -5.31 -4.89 -7.30
C GLY A 33 -4.54 -5.21 -8.58
N ARG A 34 -3.51 -6.07 -8.49
CA ARG A 34 -2.76 -6.56 -9.66
C ARG A 34 -3.60 -7.49 -10.56
N VAL A 35 -4.55 -8.24 -9.99
CA VAL A 35 -5.44 -9.08 -10.78
C VAL A 35 -6.40 -8.21 -11.58
N LEU A 36 -7.01 -7.19 -10.94
CA LEU A 36 -7.87 -6.23 -11.61
C LEU A 36 -7.13 -5.51 -12.74
N HIS A 37 -5.92 -5.01 -12.47
CA HIS A 37 -5.07 -4.41 -13.49
C HIS A 37 -4.89 -5.31 -14.72
N LYS A 38 -4.49 -6.58 -14.50
CA LYS A 38 -4.29 -7.54 -15.60
C LYS A 38 -5.56 -7.89 -16.38
N ARG A 39 -6.73 -7.79 -15.76
CA ARG A 39 -8.02 -8.20 -16.34
C ARG A 39 -8.78 -7.05 -17.00
N THR A 40 -8.60 -5.83 -16.51
CA THR A 40 -9.41 -4.65 -16.90
C THR A 40 -8.55 -3.53 -17.49
N GLY A 41 -7.23 -3.58 -17.31
CA GLY A 41 -6.34 -2.48 -17.66
C GLY A 41 -6.40 -1.28 -16.70
N VAL A 42 -7.14 -1.37 -15.59
CA VAL A 42 -7.19 -0.28 -14.59
C VAL A 42 -5.80 0.04 -14.07
N GLU A 43 -5.49 1.33 -13.94
CA GLU A 43 -4.24 1.78 -13.36
C GLU A 43 -4.14 1.41 -11.88
N ILE A 44 -2.91 1.13 -11.44
CA ILE A 44 -2.59 0.86 -10.04
C ILE A 44 -1.35 1.68 -9.64
N ASP A 45 -1.26 2.04 -8.37
CA ASP A 45 -0.07 2.72 -7.85
C ASP A 45 1.10 1.76 -7.57
N ASN A 46 2.24 2.31 -7.14
CA ASN A 46 3.47 1.56 -6.88
C ASN A 46 3.33 0.47 -5.82
N ILE A 47 2.40 0.63 -4.86
CA ILE A 47 2.16 -0.37 -3.82
C ILE A 47 1.05 -1.36 -4.20
N GLY A 48 0.34 -1.12 -5.29
CA GLY A 48 -0.67 -2.00 -5.90
C GLY A 48 -2.11 -1.66 -5.56
N ARG A 49 -2.39 -0.45 -5.07
CA ARG A 49 -3.76 0.06 -4.89
C ARG A 49 -4.36 0.46 -6.23
N VAL A 50 -5.67 0.31 -6.37
CA VAL A 50 -6.42 0.54 -7.61
C VAL A 50 -6.83 2.00 -7.71
N MET A 51 -6.52 2.64 -8.84
CA MET A 51 -6.97 4.00 -9.11
C MET A 51 -8.48 4.00 -9.36
N VAL A 52 -9.23 4.80 -8.59
CA VAL A 52 -10.69 4.90 -8.68
C VAL A 52 -11.14 6.32 -9.04
N LYS A 53 -12.34 6.44 -9.61
CA LYS A 53 -13.03 7.73 -9.81
C LYS A 53 -13.64 8.25 -8.49
N ASP A 54 -14.27 9.42 -8.55
CA ASP A 54 -15.03 10.04 -7.45
C ASP A 54 -16.18 9.17 -6.93
N ASP A 55 -16.80 8.39 -7.81
CA ASP A 55 -17.81 7.38 -7.48
C ASP A 55 -17.25 6.03 -6.99
N LEU A 56 -15.93 5.94 -6.79
CA LEU A 56 -15.19 4.74 -6.37
C LEU A 56 -15.21 3.57 -7.37
N THR A 57 -15.70 3.79 -8.59
CA THR A 57 -15.62 2.80 -9.66
C THR A 57 -14.30 2.91 -10.42
N ILE A 58 -13.91 1.83 -11.09
CA ILE A 58 -12.73 1.83 -11.95
C ILE A 58 -13.09 2.31 -13.36
N LYS A 59 -12.10 2.89 -14.06
CA LYS A 59 -12.27 3.39 -15.42
C LYS A 59 -12.76 2.28 -16.36
N ASN A 60 -13.74 2.59 -17.22
CA ASN A 60 -14.38 1.70 -18.19
C ASN A 60 -15.20 0.53 -17.61
N HIS A 61 -15.29 0.38 -16.28
CA HIS A 61 -16.08 -0.66 -15.62
C HIS A 61 -16.91 -0.06 -14.47
N PRO A 62 -18.03 0.62 -14.78
CA PRO A 62 -18.89 1.25 -13.77
C PRO A 62 -19.55 0.24 -12.82
N GLU A 63 -19.55 -1.05 -13.17
CA GLU A 63 -20.05 -2.15 -12.34
C GLU A 63 -19.06 -2.60 -11.24
N ILE A 64 -17.80 -2.14 -11.29
CA ILE A 64 -16.75 -2.55 -10.35
C ILE A 64 -16.36 -1.39 -9.44
N PHE A 65 -16.67 -1.54 -8.15
CA PHE A 65 -16.30 -0.61 -7.08
C PHE A 65 -15.10 -1.15 -6.30
N VAL A 66 -14.13 -0.29 -5.99
CA VAL A 66 -13.00 -0.63 -5.12
C VAL A 66 -12.95 0.35 -3.95
N ILE A 67 -12.95 -0.18 -2.73
CA ILE A 67 -13.07 0.59 -1.48
C ILE A 67 -12.02 0.16 -0.45
N GLY A 68 -11.89 0.96 0.62
CA GLY A 68 -10.95 0.69 1.72
C GLY A 68 -9.48 0.80 1.30
N ASP A 69 -8.58 0.09 2.00
CA ASP A 69 -7.13 0.17 1.81
C ASP A 69 -6.63 -0.16 0.40
N LEU A 70 -7.44 -0.86 -0.39
CA LEU A 70 -7.10 -1.20 -1.78
C LEU A 70 -7.38 -0.05 -2.75
N ALA A 71 -8.25 0.90 -2.40
CA ALA A 71 -8.57 2.04 -3.24
C ALA A 71 -7.48 3.11 -3.14
N ASN A 72 -7.10 3.67 -4.28
CA ASN A 72 -6.35 4.89 -4.37
C ASN A 72 -7.21 5.95 -5.06
N PHE A 73 -7.72 6.85 -4.24
CA PHE A 73 -8.43 8.04 -4.70
C PHE A 73 -7.45 9.22 -4.65
N SER A 74 -6.80 9.48 -5.78
CA SER A 74 -5.94 10.65 -5.97
C SER A 74 -6.73 11.71 -6.72
N HIS A 75 -7.01 12.82 -6.05
CA HIS A 75 -7.43 14.09 -6.68
C HIS A 75 -6.34 15.13 -6.44
#